data_AF-A0A7C8D5C5-F1
#
_entry.id   AF-A0A7C8D5C5-F1
#
_cell.length_a   1.000
_cell.length_b   1.000
_cell.length_c   1.000
_cell.angle_alpha   90.00
_cell.angle_beta   90.00
_cell.angle_gamma   90.00
#
_symmetry.space_group_name_H-M   'P 1'
#
loop_
_entity.id
_entity.type
_entity.pdbx_description
1 polymer ?
#
loop_
_entity_poly.entity_id
_entity_poly.type
_entity_poly.pdbx_seq_one_letter_code
_entity_poly.pdbx_strand_id
1 'polypeptide(L)'
;MIGARNSTTIIHLFKGKNNEIVDAVQRYEELYGVGPIWVIRVPARICLAADHTDYWPGFTSELVVMASDSQVMYAVVGPRDDEVVSCNSSGDGFEQWEQKLGENAPIGDDWLSWLEALGAPTPHWSNYVMGSVRHAQMFEEVKLGFNMSITSTIPPDSGSSSSSALAICGMFAIRLSNQLTTDAEVMTFTTAEAEWFCGTRGGMMDHATMMYSHSNSVLRLTFNPFSQQVIELPKEMNDVKFATLFTHPSKKGDEVKRAFNELAFVAREIIPRLVSKNWQDDWKNVARELPEKMSREEITNRWPNECEVFEKMYPALFDVNFEIKIADRFRFAMRELDRSKRMQSILTSGNSTAEQIGNIMNEAWVDAGELYGIRTPEMDQFANQAREIPGVYGIKVMGAGFGGNLLLLTDNNVDLSPLGEEIIQECYAGRAASIIDAEYMMPKLDNSTPPLAAVLLCGGKGSRMIKQGITTHKPLLNLNGVPSTKLVIQQLLNSNLNYSQIIIVVPPGREAEYDEALTGLGVKIITQHEALGTGNAVHCIIDELLSPIEQVYVSFGTQ
;
A
#
# COMPACT_ATOMS: atom_id res chain seq x y z
N MET A 1 7.59 -15.21 -14.01
CA MET A 1 7.34 -14.30 -12.88
C MET A 1 5.93 -13.79 -13.02
N ILE A 2 5.10 -13.98 -12.00
CA ILE A 2 3.67 -13.67 -12.08
C ILE A 2 3.51 -12.15 -12.17
N GLY A 3 2.95 -11.63 -13.27
CA GLY A 3 2.53 -10.23 -13.39
C GLY A 3 3.61 -9.14 -13.48
N ALA A 4 4.90 -9.50 -13.65
CA ALA A 4 5.96 -8.49 -13.84
C ALA A 4 5.97 -7.98 -15.29
N ARG A 5 6.15 -6.66 -15.49
CA ARG A 5 6.25 -6.03 -16.80
C ARG A 5 7.57 -5.28 -16.93
N ASN A 6 8.09 -5.16 -18.15
CA ASN A 6 9.28 -4.35 -18.36
C ASN A 6 9.02 -2.89 -17.97
N SER A 7 9.95 -2.26 -17.26
CA SER A 7 9.86 -0.89 -16.76
C SER A 7 9.55 0.12 -17.86
N THR A 8 10.14 -0.04 -19.05
CA THR A 8 9.87 0.80 -20.21
C THR A 8 8.41 0.69 -20.68
N THR A 9 7.81 -0.50 -20.59
CA THR A 9 6.39 -0.71 -20.91
C THR A 9 5.49 0.05 -19.94
N ILE A 10 5.79 0.01 -18.64
CA ILE A 10 5.03 0.73 -17.62
C ILE A 10 5.12 2.24 -17.85
N ILE A 11 6.33 2.78 -18.06
CA ILE A 11 6.53 4.20 -18.38
C ILE A 11 5.66 4.59 -19.58
N HIS A 12 5.68 3.80 -20.65
CA HIS A 12 4.89 4.10 -21.85
C HIS A 12 3.38 4.09 -21.59
N LEU A 13 2.87 3.10 -20.85
CA LEU A 13 1.44 2.98 -20.56
C LEU A 13 0.89 4.14 -19.72
N PHE A 14 1.72 4.67 -18.81
CA PHE A 14 1.32 5.71 -17.85
C PHE A 14 1.77 7.12 -18.23
N LYS A 15 2.63 7.29 -19.24
CA LYS A 15 3.07 8.61 -19.72
C LYS A 15 1.89 9.50 -20.09
N GLY A 16 1.78 10.65 -19.42
CA GLY A 16 0.69 11.61 -19.62
C GLY A 16 -0.66 11.17 -19.03
N LYS A 17 -0.74 10.00 -18.39
CA LYS A 17 -1.94 9.51 -17.67
C LYS A 17 -1.75 9.53 -16.16
N ASN A 18 -0.58 9.13 -15.69
CA ASN A 18 -0.20 9.18 -14.28
C ASN A 18 1.32 9.39 -14.19
N ASN A 19 1.72 10.64 -13.97
CA ASN A 19 3.14 10.99 -13.92
C ASN A 19 3.83 10.44 -12.66
N GLU A 20 3.12 10.28 -11.54
CA GLU A 20 3.70 9.71 -10.30
C GLU A 20 4.24 8.30 -10.53
N ILE A 21 3.49 7.45 -11.25
CA ILE A 21 3.94 6.09 -11.60
C ILE A 21 5.14 6.15 -12.53
N VAL A 22 5.13 7.05 -13.51
CA VAL A 22 6.24 7.21 -14.47
C VAL A 22 7.50 7.63 -13.73
N ASP A 23 7.41 8.63 -12.87
CA ASP A 23 8.54 9.17 -12.12
C ASP A 23 9.10 8.12 -11.15
N ALA A 24 8.24 7.35 -10.47
CA ALA A 24 8.65 6.26 -9.60
C ALA A 24 9.41 5.15 -10.35
N VAL A 25 8.94 4.79 -11.56
CA VAL A 25 9.61 3.78 -12.41
C VAL A 25 10.91 4.30 -13.01
N GLN A 26 10.96 5.57 -13.44
CA GLN A 26 12.20 6.17 -13.94
C GLN A 26 13.27 6.23 -12.85
N ARG A 27 12.90 6.62 -11.62
CA ARG A 27 13.81 6.56 -10.47
C ARG A 27 14.33 5.13 -10.25
N TYR A 28 13.47 4.13 -10.36
CA TYR A 28 13.90 2.73 -10.26
C TYR A 28 14.92 2.39 -11.36
N GLU A 29 14.65 2.75 -12.63
CA GLU A 29 15.57 2.50 -13.75
C GLU A 29 16.94 3.18 -13.56
N GLU A 30 16.97 4.39 -13.00
CA GLU A 30 18.21 5.11 -12.68
C GLU A 30 19.06 4.40 -11.63
N LEU A 31 18.41 3.75 -10.64
CA LEU A 31 19.08 3.07 -9.54
C LEU A 31 19.49 1.63 -9.88
N TYR A 32 18.62 0.90 -10.56
CA TYR A 32 18.74 -0.55 -10.72
C TYR A 32 18.76 -1.02 -12.19
N GLY A 33 18.57 -0.10 -13.14
CA GLY A 33 18.52 -0.41 -14.57
C GLY A 33 17.14 -0.81 -15.07
N VAL A 34 17.04 -0.95 -16.39
CA VAL A 34 15.82 -1.38 -17.09
C VAL A 34 15.61 -2.87 -16.87
N GLY A 35 14.38 -3.28 -16.54
CA GLY A 35 14.09 -4.68 -16.26
C GLY A 35 12.63 -4.98 -15.99
N PRO A 36 12.30 -6.26 -15.74
CA PRO A 36 10.98 -6.66 -15.28
C PRO A 36 10.73 -6.10 -13.87
N ILE A 37 9.59 -5.43 -13.70
CA ILE A 37 9.18 -4.81 -12.44
C ILE A 37 7.71 -5.09 -12.12
N TRP A 38 7.37 -4.98 -10.85
CA TRP A 38 6.02 -4.76 -10.34
C TRP A 38 5.92 -3.34 -9.82
N VAL A 39 4.79 -2.67 -10.07
CA VAL A 39 4.46 -1.41 -9.39
C VAL A 39 3.32 -1.70 -8.44
N ILE A 40 3.56 -1.57 -7.14
CA ILE A 40 2.57 -1.82 -6.09
C ILE A 40 2.07 -0.46 -5.60
N ARG A 41 0.76 -0.25 -5.57
CA ARG A 41 0.13 0.92 -4.94
C ARG A 41 -0.49 0.48 -3.62
N VAL A 42 -0.13 1.11 -2.52
CA VAL A 42 -0.72 0.90 -1.19
C VAL A 42 -1.27 2.23 -0.67
N PRO A 43 -2.58 2.34 -0.37
CA PRO A 43 -3.15 3.57 0.15
C PRO A 43 -2.85 3.77 1.64
N ALA A 44 -2.96 4.99 2.15
CA ALA A 44 -3.15 5.23 3.58
C ALA A 44 -4.52 4.69 4.04
N ARG A 45 -4.67 4.49 5.34
CA ARG A 45 -5.94 4.09 5.98
C ARG A 45 -6.53 5.23 6.78
N ILE A 46 -7.85 5.29 6.85
CA ILE A 46 -8.63 6.24 7.63
C ILE A 46 -9.60 5.47 8.51
N CYS A 47 -9.61 5.77 9.81
CA CYS A 47 -10.51 5.16 10.78
C CYS A 47 -11.56 6.18 11.25
N LEU A 48 -12.82 5.91 10.93
CA LEU A 48 -13.96 6.75 11.31
C LEU A 48 -14.46 6.43 12.71
N ALA A 49 -14.42 5.16 13.12
CA ALA A 49 -14.86 4.72 14.45
C ALA A 49 -14.22 3.39 14.87
N ALA A 50 -14.14 3.20 16.19
CA ALA A 50 -13.57 2.06 16.89
C ALA A 50 -12.03 1.96 16.86
N ASP A 51 -11.34 3.09 17.00
CA ASP A 51 -9.88 3.13 17.16
C ASP A 51 -9.42 2.24 18.33
N HIS A 52 -8.23 1.64 18.18
CA HIS A 52 -7.60 0.82 19.22
C HIS A 52 -8.43 -0.38 19.71
N THR A 53 -9.43 -0.82 18.94
CA THR A 53 -10.25 -2.00 19.27
C THR A 53 -9.84 -3.26 18.49
N ASP A 54 -9.11 -3.15 17.39
CA ASP A 54 -8.74 -4.26 16.50
C ASP A 54 -7.85 -5.34 17.15
N TYR A 55 -7.16 -4.99 18.23
CA TYR A 55 -6.35 -5.91 19.01
C TYR A 55 -7.01 -6.42 20.30
N TRP A 56 -8.29 -6.12 20.54
CA TRP A 56 -9.02 -6.60 21.72
C TRP A 56 -9.61 -8.01 21.49
N PRO A 57 -9.24 -9.00 22.31
CA PRO A 57 -9.79 -10.36 22.18
C PRO A 57 -11.13 -10.56 22.89
N GLY A 58 -11.50 -9.66 23.81
CA GLY A 58 -12.65 -9.84 24.71
C GLY A 58 -14.03 -9.59 24.07
N PHE A 59 -14.08 -9.02 22.87
CA PHE A 59 -15.30 -8.76 22.13
C PHE A 59 -15.01 -8.72 20.63
N THR A 60 -16.07 -8.87 19.83
CA THR A 60 -15.96 -8.67 18.39
C THR A 60 -15.95 -7.18 18.11
N SER A 61 -14.77 -6.65 17.82
CA SER A 61 -14.61 -5.26 17.38
C SER A 61 -15.26 -5.08 16.03
N GLU A 62 -15.85 -3.91 15.79
CA GLU A 62 -16.49 -3.56 14.51
C GLU A 62 -15.95 -2.20 14.10
N LEU A 63 -14.93 -2.14 13.25
CA LEU A 63 -14.31 -0.88 12.85
C LEU A 63 -14.97 -0.34 11.59
N VAL A 64 -15.10 0.98 11.51
CA VAL A 64 -15.57 1.67 10.31
C VAL A 64 -14.39 2.43 9.71
N VAL A 65 -13.89 1.97 8.57
CA VAL A 65 -12.63 2.42 7.98
C VAL A 65 -12.75 2.66 6.49
N MET A 66 -11.80 3.37 5.89
CA MET A 66 -11.64 3.46 4.44
C MET A 66 -10.17 3.67 4.06
N ALA A 67 -9.78 3.27 2.85
CA ALA A 67 -8.52 3.70 2.27
C ALA A 67 -8.60 5.17 1.83
N SER A 68 -7.46 5.85 1.80
CA SER A 68 -7.33 7.15 1.15
C SER A 68 -7.11 6.98 -0.36
N ASP A 69 -7.67 7.87 -1.17
CA ASP A 69 -7.40 7.95 -2.60
C ASP A 69 -6.17 8.83 -2.93
N SER A 70 -5.92 9.85 -2.11
CA SER A 70 -4.89 10.90 -2.29
C SER A 70 -3.56 10.58 -1.58
N GLN A 71 -3.61 9.91 -0.43
CA GLN A 71 -2.42 9.48 0.32
C GLN A 71 -2.06 8.06 -0.07
N VAL A 72 -0.97 7.90 -0.82
CA VAL A 72 -0.56 6.63 -1.43
C VAL A 72 0.94 6.42 -1.36
N MET A 73 1.33 5.14 -1.29
CA MET A 73 2.70 4.68 -1.43
C MET A 73 2.80 3.82 -2.68
N TYR A 74 3.77 4.13 -3.53
CA TYR A 74 4.17 3.30 -4.65
C TYR A 74 5.49 2.60 -4.32
N ALA A 75 5.53 1.29 -4.51
CA ALA A 75 6.76 0.51 -4.50
C ALA A 75 7.00 -0.08 -5.89
N VAL A 76 8.13 0.26 -6.49
CA VAL A 76 8.61 -0.39 -7.71
C VAL A 76 9.58 -1.48 -7.31
N VAL A 77 9.22 -2.73 -7.59
CA VAL A 77 9.96 -3.93 -7.17
C VAL A 77 10.47 -4.64 -8.42
N GLY A 78 11.76 -4.89 -8.50
CA GLY A 78 12.33 -5.80 -9.48
C GLY A 78 12.94 -7.03 -8.82
N PRO A 79 12.74 -8.21 -9.42
CA PRO A 79 13.25 -9.48 -8.92
C PRO A 79 14.76 -9.54 -9.07
N ARG A 80 15.41 -10.29 -8.17
CA ARG A 80 16.84 -10.62 -8.26
C ARG A 80 17.02 -12.13 -8.37
N ASP A 81 18.18 -12.54 -8.86
CA ASP A 81 18.62 -13.94 -8.96
C ASP A 81 19.55 -14.35 -7.80
N ASP A 82 19.74 -13.47 -6.83
CA ASP A 82 20.55 -13.68 -5.62
C ASP A 82 19.74 -13.45 -4.33
N GLU A 83 20.39 -13.62 -3.19
CA GLU A 83 19.78 -13.51 -1.85
C GLU A 83 19.82 -12.07 -1.29
N VAL A 84 19.93 -11.03 -2.12
CA VAL A 84 20.11 -9.66 -1.65
C VAL A 84 18.78 -8.89 -1.66
N VAL A 85 18.42 -8.27 -0.55
CA VAL A 85 17.32 -7.29 -0.47
C VAL A 85 17.92 -5.89 -0.50
N SER A 86 17.59 -5.09 -1.51
CA SER A 86 18.01 -3.69 -1.64
C SER A 86 16.80 -2.78 -1.70
N CYS A 87 16.76 -1.76 -0.83
CA CYS A 87 15.66 -0.83 -0.70
C CYS A 87 16.14 0.62 -0.79
N ASN A 88 15.42 1.44 -1.53
CA ASN A 88 15.62 2.89 -1.62
C ASN A 88 14.29 3.62 -1.45
N SER A 89 14.33 4.85 -0.94
CA SER A 89 13.18 5.75 -0.83
C SER A 89 13.48 7.08 -1.52
N SER A 90 12.45 7.73 -2.06
CA SER A 90 12.52 9.11 -2.56
C SER A 90 12.37 10.16 -1.45
N GLY A 91 12.01 9.76 -0.23
CA GLY A 91 11.85 10.67 0.90
C GLY A 91 13.18 11.04 1.56
N ASP A 92 13.28 12.27 2.04
CA ASP A 92 14.44 12.74 2.79
C ASP A 92 14.61 11.97 4.11
N GLY A 93 15.87 11.68 4.47
CA GLY A 93 16.20 10.96 5.71
C GLY A 93 16.02 9.43 5.65
N PHE A 94 15.62 8.88 4.50
CA PHE A 94 15.49 7.44 4.28
C PHE A 94 16.65 6.93 3.39
N GLU A 95 17.79 6.64 4.03
CA GLU A 95 19.00 6.19 3.33
C GLU A 95 18.80 4.86 2.59
N GLN A 96 19.53 4.68 1.49
CA GLN A 96 19.56 3.40 0.79
C GLN A 96 20.09 2.30 1.72
N TRP A 97 19.47 1.14 1.64
CA TRP A 97 19.74 0.04 2.54
C TRP A 97 19.80 -1.28 1.78
N GLU A 98 20.72 -2.16 2.16
CA GLU A 98 20.91 -3.48 1.56
C GLU A 98 21.23 -4.52 2.65
N GLN A 99 20.70 -5.74 2.51
CA GLN A 99 21.06 -6.87 3.36
C GLN A 99 20.85 -8.20 2.64
N LYS A 100 21.68 -9.21 2.95
CA LYS A 100 21.44 -10.59 2.52
C LYS A 100 20.36 -11.28 3.35
N LEU A 101 19.57 -12.12 2.70
CA LEU A 101 18.54 -12.95 3.33
C LEU A 101 19.10 -13.84 4.45
N GLY A 102 20.32 -14.35 4.33
CA GLY A 102 20.94 -15.19 5.36
C GLY A 102 21.37 -14.47 6.63
N GLU A 103 21.56 -13.14 6.59
CA GLU A 103 21.99 -12.38 7.76
C GLU A 103 20.83 -12.21 8.75
N ASN A 104 20.97 -12.60 10.01
CA ASN A 104 19.90 -12.54 11.02
C ASN A 104 18.60 -13.22 10.55
N ALA A 105 18.71 -14.31 9.79
CA ALA A 105 17.55 -15.08 9.35
C ALA A 105 16.84 -15.72 10.55
N PRO A 106 15.51 -15.92 10.47
CA PRO A 106 14.76 -16.54 11.53
C PRO A 106 15.18 -18.00 11.77
N ILE A 107 15.14 -18.44 13.03
CA ILE A 107 15.47 -19.80 13.46
C ILE A 107 14.27 -20.36 14.22
N GLY A 108 13.91 -21.62 13.92
CA GLY A 108 12.76 -22.29 14.50
C GLY A 108 11.50 -22.10 13.65
N ASP A 109 10.34 -22.36 14.26
CA ASP A 109 9.02 -22.33 13.63
C ASP A 109 8.00 -21.44 14.40
N ASP A 110 8.46 -20.74 15.44
CA ASP A 110 7.64 -19.87 16.27
C ASP A 110 8.12 -18.42 16.19
N TRP A 111 7.31 -17.57 15.55
CA TRP A 111 7.63 -16.16 15.29
C TRP A 111 7.90 -15.37 16.57
N LEU A 112 7.08 -15.57 17.60
CA LEU A 112 7.18 -14.80 18.83
C LEU A 112 8.42 -15.16 19.64
N SER A 113 8.70 -16.44 19.79
CA SER A 113 9.90 -16.94 20.48
C SER A 113 11.16 -16.46 19.77
N TRP A 114 11.14 -16.40 18.43
CA TRP A 114 12.25 -15.86 17.67
C TRP A 114 12.43 -14.34 17.87
N LEU A 115 11.34 -13.55 17.78
CA LEU A 115 11.39 -12.11 18.02
C LEU A 115 11.90 -11.78 19.43
N GLU A 116 11.50 -12.56 20.42
CA GLU A 116 11.95 -12.42 21.79
C GLU A 116 13.45 -12.67 21.93
N ALA A 117 13.94 -13.78 21.38
CA ALA A 117 15.35 -14.13 21.40
C ALA A 117 16.23 -13.12 20.65
N LEU A 118 15.68 -12.49 19.60
CA LEU A 118 16.34 -11.42 18.84
C LEU A 118 16.45 -10.12 19.64
N GLY A 119 15.43 -9.79 20.44
CA GLY A 119 15.27 -8.47 21.05
C GLY A 119 14.81 -7.41 20.06
N ALA A 120 14.70 -6.16 20.53
CA ALA A 120 14.29 -5.06 19.68
C ALA A 120 15.43 -4.63 18.74
N PRO A 121 15.24 -4.65 17.40
CA PRO A 121 16.27 -4.18 16.48
C PRO A 121 16.49 -2.68 16.66
N THR A 122 17.70 -2.21 16.35
CA THR A 122 17.99 -0.78 16.27
C THR A 122 16.98 -0.09 15.34
N PRO A 123 16.33 1.01 15.77
CA PRO A 123 15.31 1.66 14.96
C PRO A 123 15.85 2.09 13.60
N HIS A 124 15.31 1.50 12.54
CA HIS A 124 15.61 1.84 11.16
C HIS A 124 14.37 1.60 10.29
N TRP A 125 14.18 2.42 9.26
CA TRP A 125 12.99 2.36 8.41
C TRP A 125 12.87 1.04 7.64
N SER A 126 14.01 0.43 7.28
CA SER A 126 14.03 -0.87 6.60
C SER A 126 13.48 -2.01 7.46
N ASN A 127 13.36 -1.84 8.79
CA ASN A 127 12.79 -2.86 9.67
C ASN A 127 11.33 -3.19 9.32
N TYR A 128 10.56 -2.25 8.75
CA TYR A 128 9.20 -2.56 8.28
C TYR A 128 9.21 -3.50 7.07
N VAL A 129 10.18 -3.33 6.16
CA VAL A 129 10.38 -4.25 5.03
C VAL A 129 10.92 -5.59 5.52
N MET A 130 11.92 -5.54 6.40
CA MET A 130 12.57 -6.75 6.90
C MET A 130 11.68 -7.55 7.82
N GLY A 131 10.79 -6.95 8.60
CA GLY A 131 9.76 -7.68 9.33
C GLY A 131 8.99 -8.62 8.40
N SER A 132 8.54 -8.12 7.25
CA SER A 132 7.84 -8.91 6.24
C SER A 132 8.73 -9.98 5.60
N VAL A 133 9.99 -9.66 5.30
CA VAL A 133 10.96 -10.63 4.76
C VAL A 133 11.22 -11.77 5.76
N ARG A 134 11.48 -11.44 7.03
CA ARG A 134 11.76 -12.42 8.08
C ARG A 134 10.54 -13.27 8.40
N HIS A 135 9.34 -12.66 8.45
CA HIS A 135 8.11 -13.42 8.65
C HIS A 135 7.89 -14.42 7.50
N ALA A 136 8.05 -13.98 6.24
CA ALA A 136 7.98 -14.88 5.11
C ALA A 136 9.04 -16.00 5.16
N GLN A 137 10.29 -15.69 5.53
CA GLN A 137 11.35 -16.71 5.68
C GLN A 137 11.06 -17.76 6.75
N MET A 138 10.31 -17.41 7.80
CA MET A 138 9.99 -18.35 8.88
C MET A 138 8.98 -19.40 8.45
N PHE A 139 8.05 -19.04 7.56
CA PHE A 139 6.90 -19.88 7.22
C PHE A 139 6.89 -20.38 5.77
N GLU A 140 7.77 -19.87 4.91
CA GLU A 140 7.79 -20.14 3.47
C GLU A 140 9.22 -20.40 2.96
N GLU A 141 9.33 -21.04 1.80
CA GLU A 141 10.63 -21.27 1.15
C GLU A 141 11.06 -20.02 0.35
N VAL A 142 11.83 -19.15 1.01
CA VAL A 142 12.36 -17.91 0.42
C VAL A 142 13.83 -18.10 -0.01
N LYS A 143 14.13 -17.84 -1.28
CA LYS A 143 15.47 -18.00 -1.88
C LYS A 143 16.01 -16.76 -2.57
N LEU A 144 15.11 -15.92 -3.08
CA LEU A 144 15.46 -14.78 -3.91
C LEU A 144 15.14 -13.47 -3.18
N GLY A 145 16.08 -12.54 -3.24
CA GLY A 145 15.90 -11.17 -2.83
C GLY A 145 15.26 -10.32 -3.93
N PHE A 146 15.31 -9.00 -3.74
CA PHE A 146 14.68 -8.04 -4.65
C PHE A 146 15.32 -6.66 -4.54
N ASN A 147 15.14 -5.86 -5.59
CA ASN A 147 15.37 -4.42 -5.56
C ASN A 147 14.03 -3.72 -5.40
N MET A 148 13.91 -2.79 -4.47
CA MET A 148 12.70 -2.00 -4.23
C MET A 148 13.02 -0.50 -4.17
N SER A 149 12.27 0.31 -4.90
CA SER A 149 12.27 1.77 -4.80
C SER A 149 10.89 2.25 -4.34
N ILE A 150 10.86 3.16 -3.36
CA ILE A 150 9.65 3.63 -2.70
C ILE A 150 9.45 5.12 -2.97
N THR A 151 8.21 5.49 -3.30
CA THR A 151 7.75 6.87 -3.36
C THR A 151 6.41 6.97 -2.62
N SER A 152 6.24 7.94 -1.74
CA SER A 152 5.06 8.02 -0.87
C SER A 152 4.59 9.45 -0.71
N THR A 153 3.28 9.67 -0.87
CA THR A 153 2.58 10.88 -0.41
C THR A 153 2.00 10.72 1.00
N ILE A 154 2.00 9.50 1.55
CA ILE A 154 1.63 9.25 2.95
C ILE A 154 2.68 9.89 3.85
N PRO A 155 2.33 10.88 4.70
CA PRO A 155 3.33 11.54 5.54
C PRO A 155 3.94 10.56 6.55
N PRO A 156 5.27 10.54 6.74
CA PRO A 156 5.90 9.68 7.75
C PRO A 156 5.54 10.12 9.18
N ASP A 157 5.49 9.18 10.13
CA ASP A 157 5.21 9.40 11.55
C ASP A 157 3.95 10.25 11.85
N SER A 158 2.98 10.21 10.95
CA SER A 158 1.78 11.03 10.96
C SER A 158 0.55 10.30 11.50
N GLY A 159 0.66 9.04 11.86
CA GLY A 159 -0.52 8.25 12.20
C GLY A 159 -1.44 7.99 10.99
N SER A 160 -0.98 8.13 9.74
CA SER A 160 -1.68 7.68 8.51
C SER A 160 -1.29 6.26 8.03
N SER A 161 -0.58 5.48 8.87
CA SER A 161 -0.10 4.10 8.57
C SER A 161 0.91 3.98 7.44
N SER A 162 1.82 4.95 7.33
CA SER A 162 2.99 4.80 6.45
C SER A 162 3.84 3.56 6.78
N SER A 163 3.90 3.15 8.06
CA SER A 163 4.62 1.94 8.47
C SER A 163 3.99 0.65 7.96
N SER A 164 2.68 0.47 8.16
CA SER A 164 1.96 -0.71 7.67
C SER A 164 1.91 -0.73 6.14
N ALA A 165 1.80 0.44 5.48
CA ALA A 165 1.90 0.52 4.02
C ALA A 165 3.27 0.04 3.50
N LEU A 166 4.34 0.43 4.18
CA LEU A 166 5.70 -0.03 3.86
C LEU A 166 5.89 -1.52 4.15
N ALA A 167 5.34 -2.04 5.25
CA ALA A 167 5.37 -3.46 5.57
C ALA A 167 4.63 -4.29 4.49
N ILE A 168 3.47 -3.81 4.02
CA ILE A 168 2.71 -4.43 2.91
C ILE A 168 3.55 -4.42 1.62
N CYS A 169 4.22 -3.31 1.29
CA CYS A 169 5.13 -3.24 0.14
C CYS A 169 6.23 -4.30 0.25
N GLY A 170 6.85 -4.44 1.43
CA GLY A 170 7.86 -5.46 1.70
C GLY A 170 7.33 -6.89 1.57
N MET A 171 6.11 -7.15 2.05
CA MET A 171 5.45 -8.46 1.94
C MET A 171 5.14 -8.79 0.49
N PHE A 172 4.64 -7.83 -0.31
CA PHE A 172 4.46 -8.03 -1.74
C PHE A 172 5.80 -8.32 -2.42
N ALA A 173 6.84 -7.55 -2.11
CA ALA A 173 8.14 -7.68 -2.75
C ALA A 173 8.76 -9.07 -2.55
N ILE A 174 8.76 -9.57 -1.31
CA ILE A 174 9.33 -10.89 -1.01
C ILE A 174 8.49 -12.03 -1.59
N ARG A 175 7.15 -11.92 -1.50
CA ARG A 175 6.25 -12.97 -1.99
C ARG A 175 6.24 -13.04 -3.52
N LEU A 176 6.19 -11.90 -4.22
CA LEU A 176 6.24 -11.87 -5.70
C LEU A 176 7.58 -12.40 -6.24
N SER A 177 8.70 -12.00 -5.62
CA SER A 177 10.04 -12.43 -6.05
C SER A 177 10.27 -13.94 -5.85
N ASN A 178 9.56 -14.55 -4.91
CA ASN A 178 9.61 -16.00 -4.63
C ASN A 178 8.38 -16.76 -5.13
N GLN A 179 7.51 -16.14 -5.92
CA GLN A 179 6.32 -16.76 -6.50
C GLN A 179 5.34 -17.34 -5.46
N LEU A 180 5.26 -16.70 -4.30
CA LEU A 180 4.32 -17.02 -3.23
C LEU A 180 2.97 -16.29 -3.45
N THR A 181 1.88 -16.81 -2.87
CA THR A 181 0.55 -16.18 -2.99
C THR A 181 0.53 -14.76 -2.45
N THR A 182 -0.23 -13.86 -3.06
CA THR A 182 -0.48 -12.51 -2.56
C THR A 182 -1.97 -12.28 -2.27
N ASP A 183 -2.69 -13.36 -1.90
CA ASP A 183 -4.10 -13.28 -1.52
C ASP A 183 -4.31 -12.26 -0.39
N ALA A 184 -5.38 -11.48 -0.48
CA ALA A 184 -5.65 -10.37 0.45
C ALA A 184 -5.64 -10.83 1.92
N GLU A 185 -6.22 -12.00 2.19
CA GLU A 185 -6.26 -12.59 3.53
C GLU A 185 -4.86 -12.91 4.05
N VAL A 186 -4.07 -13.66 3.26
CA VAL A 186 -2.69 -14.01 3.62
C VAL A 186 -1.87 -12.75 3.85
N MET A 187 -1.95 -11.78 2.94
CA MET A 187 -1.24 -10.50 3.05
C MET A 187 -1.63 -9.73 4.32
N THR A 188 -2.93 -9.68 4.67
CA THR A 188 -3.40 -8.99 5.89
C THR A 188 -2.85 -9.63 7.15
N PHE A 189 -3.02 -10.95 7.32
CA PHE A 189 -2.61 -11.62 8.56
C PHE A 189 -1.10 -11.65 8.73
N THR A 190 -0.37 -12.07 7.70
CA THR A 190 1.10 -12.23 7.77
C THR A 190 1.80 -10.89 7.95
N THR A 191 1.35 -9.82 7.26
CA THR A 191 1.99 -8.50 7.39
C THR A 191 1.71 -7.88 8.76
N ALA A 192 0.51 -8.07 9.33
CA ALA A 192 0.19 -7.56 10.65
C ALA A 192 1.06 -8.17 11.75
N GLU A 193 1.32 -9.47 11.68
CA GLU A 193 2.26 -10.16 12.58
C GLU A 193 3.72 -9.77 12.29
N ALA A 194 4.08 -9.62 11.02
CA ALA A 194 5.42 -9.21 10.61
C ALA A 194 5.82 -7.84 11.19
N GLU A 195 4.89 -6.89 11.28
CA GLU A 195 5.16 -5.55 11.85
C GLU A 195 5.56 -5.61 13.34
N TRP A 196 5.30 -6.72 14.05
CA TRP A 196 5.77 -6.94 15.42
C TRP A 196 7.30 -7.01 15.51
N PHE A 197 8.00 -7.25 14.39
CA PHE A 197 9.46 -7.13 14.29
C PHE A 197 9.96 -5.74 14.70
N CYS A 198 9.18 -4.69 14.47
CA CYS A 198 9.51 -3.31 14.86
C CYS A 198 9.31 -3.03 16.36
N GLY A 199 8.77 -4.01 17.10
CA GLY A 199 8.56 -3.96 18.55
C GLY A 199 7.22 -3.38 18.99
N THR A 200 6.35 -2.94 18.08
CA THR A 200 4.97 -2.54 18.37
C THR A 200 4.04 -3.75 18.37
N ARG A 201 3.10 -3.81 19.31
CA ARG A 201 2.14 -4.92 19.44
C ARG A 201 0.74 -4.53 18.97
N GLY A 202 0.66 -4.00 17.75
CA GLY A 202 -0.60 -3.56 17.12
C GLY A 202 -1.48 -4.71 16.67
N GLY A 203 -2.70 -4.38 16.23
CA GLY A 203 -3.60 -5.31 15.56
C GLY A 203 -3.45 -5.28 14.04
N MET A 204 -4.52 -5.59 13.31
CA MET A 204 -4.50 -5.71 11.85
C MET A 204 -5.45 -4.74 11.13
N MET A 205 -5.99 -3.72 11.80
CA MET A 205 -6.85 -2.70 11.20
C MET A 205 -6.24 -2.09 9.93
N ASP A 206 -5.00 -1.62 10.05
CA ASP A 206 -4.32 -0.91 8.96
C ASP A 206 -4.17 -1.81 7.73
N HIS A 207 -3.63 -3.01 7.96
CA HIS A 207 -3.43 -4.04 6.96
C HIS A 207 -4.72 -4.46 6.27
N ALA A 208 -5.78 -4.74 7.05
CA ALA A 208 -7.08 -5.13 6.51
C ALA A 208 -7.73 -3.99 5.72
N THR A 209 -7.66 -2.75 6.23
CA THR A 209 -8.18 -1.58 5.51
C THR A 209 -7.51 -1.43 4.16
N MET A 210 -6.18 -1.51 4.13
CA MET A 210 -5.40 -1.37 2.91
C MET A 210 -5.64 -2.51 1.93
N MET A 211 -5.88 -3.74 2.37
CA MET A 211 -6.06 -4.89 1.47
C MET A 211 -7.50 -5.09 0.95
N TYR A 212 -8.52 -4.57 1.64
CA TYR A 212 -9.93 -4.84 1.33
C TYR A 212 -10.75 -3.62 0.86
N SER A 213 -10.21 -2.40 0.88
CA SER A 213 -11.00 -1.19 0.58
C SER A 213 -11.52 -1.10 -0.86
N HIS A 214 -12.69 -0.50 -1.03
CA HIS A 214 -13.31 -0.24 -2.33
C HIS A 214 -13.55 1.26 -2.54
N SER A 215 -13.35 1.75 -3.76
CA SER A 215 -13.60 3.15 -4.11
C SER A 215 -15.01 3.60 -3.73
N ASN A 216 -15.14 4.83 -3.22
CA ASN A 216 -16.42 5.46 -2.87
C ASN A 216 -17.22 4.71 -1.79
N SER A 217 -16.56 3.96 -0.92
CA SER A 217 -17.20 3.20 0.14
C SER A 217 -16.38 3.19 1.42
N VAL A 218 -17.03 2.86 2.53
CA VAL A 218 -16.34 2.52 3.78
C VAL A 218 -16.47 1.02 4.03
N LEU A 219 -15.56 0.48 4.81
CA LEU A 219 -15.55 -0.90 5.24
C LEU A 219 -15.96 -0.98 6.70
N ARG A 220 -16.84 -1.94 6.97
CA ARG A 220 -16.98 -2.53 8.29
C ARG A 220 -16.03 -3.73 8.38
N LEU A 221 -15.04 -3.63 9.26
CA LEU A 221 -14.13 -4.72 9.58
C LEU A 221 -14.49 -5.29 10.95
N THR A 222 -14.68 -6.60 11.05
CA THR A 222 -14.79 -7.26 12.35
C THR A 222 -13.51 -7.98 12.71
N PHE A 223 -13.23 -8.07 14.00
CA PHE A 223 -12.13 -8.87 14.54
C PHE A 223 -12.69 -9.85 15.57
N ASN A 224 -12.29 -11.13 15.49
CA ASN A 224 -12.79 -12.22 16.34
C ASN A 224 -14.31 -12.49 16.22
N PRO A 225 -14.80 -13.09 15.11
CA PRO A 225 -14.05 -13.53 13.92
C PRO A 225 -13.76 -12.39 12.94
N PHE A 226 -12.78 -12.59 12.07
CA PHE A 226 -12.49 -11.65 10.99
C PHE A 226 -13.60 -11.68 9.93
N SER A 227 -14.09 -10.51 9.55
CA SER A 227 -14.95 -10.34 8.38
C SER A 227 -14.83 -8.92 7.82
N GLN A 228 -15.18 -8.77 6.55
CA GLN A 228 -15.25 -7.48 5.87
C GLN A 228 -16.62 -7.32 5.24
N GLN A 229 -17.15 -6.10 5.31
CA GLN A 229 -18.40 -5.73 4.66
C GLN A 229 -18.29 -4.31 4.12
N VAL A 230 -18.57 -4.16 2.83
CA VAL A 230 -18.65 -2.85 2.18
C VAL A 230 -19.94 -2.14 2.60
N ILE A 231 -19.82 -0.87 2.98
CA ILE A 231 -20.90 0.06 3.25
C ILE A 231 -20.76 1.21 2.26
N GLU A 232 -21.74 1.36 1.37
CA GLU A 232 -21.79 2.51 0.46
C GLU A 232 -22.00 3.81 1.25
N LEU A 233 -21.28 4.86 0.87
CA LEU A 233 -21.49 6.17 1.48
C LEU A 233 -22.86 6.74 1.07
N PRO A 234 -23.67 7.25 2.01
CA PRO A 234 -24.92 7.94 1.70
C PRO A 234 -24.69 9.10 0.72
N LYS A 235 -25.66 9.38 -0.17
CA LYS A 235 -25.53 10.51 -1.11
C LYS A 235 -25.48 11.85 -0.41
N GLU A 236 -26.07 11.93 0.77
CA GLU A 236 -26.05 13.06 1.69
C GLU A 236 -24.61 13.40 2.14
N MET A 237 -23.67 12.45 2.02
CA MET A 237 -22.26 12.64 2.31
C MET A 237 -21.47 13.24 1.15
N ASN A 238 -22.09 13.49 0.00
CA ASN A 238 -21.39 14.10 -1.14
C ASN A 238 -21.02 15.57 -0.91
N ASP A 239 -21.68 16.25 0.03
CA ASP A 239 -21.44 17.67 0.34
C ASP A 239 -20.39 17.89 1.42
N VAL A 240 -19.80 16.82 1.96
CA VAL A 240 -18.76 16.85 2.98
C VAL A 240 -17.49 16.15 2.51
N LYS A 241 -16.37 16.55 3.11
CA LYS A 241 -15.05 15.95 2.91
C LYS A 241 -14.41 15.58 4.23
N PHE A 242 -13.55 14.57 4.18
CA PHE A 242 -12.60 14.32 5.25
C PHE A 242 -11.28 15.01 4.93
N ALA A 243 -10.59 15.50 5.96
CA ALA A 243 -9.25 16.03 5.84
C ALA A 243 -8.38 15.55 7.00
N THR A 244 -7.10 15.32 6.74
CA THR A 244 -6.12 15.08 7.78
C THR A 244 -5.36 16.36 8.08
N LEU A 245 -5.20 16.67 9.36
CA LEU A 245 -4.42 17.80 9.86
C LEU A 245 -3.21 17.27 10.62
N PHE A 246 -2.02 17.43 10.06
CA PHE A 246 -0.77 17.04 10.70
C PHE A 246 -0.39 18.01 11.82
N THR A 247 -0.09 17.47 13.00
CA THR A 247 0.25 18.30 14.17
C THR A 247 1.75 18.32 14.42
N HIS A 248 2.34 17.16 14.68
CA HIS A 248 3.77 16.93 14.85
C HIS A 248 4.06 15.42 14.74
N PRO A 249 5.32 15.00 14.48
CA PRO A 249 5.65 13.59 14.38
C PRO A 249 5.35 12.84 15.68
N SER A 250 4.63 11.71 15.57
CA SER A 250 4.55 10.72 16.65
C SER A 250 5.87 9.97 16.70
N LYS A 251 6.89 10.58 17.34
CA LYS A 251 8.25 10.03 17.40
C LYS A 251 8.21 8.67 18.08
N LYS A 252 8.35 7.59 17.31
CA LYS A 252 8.38 6.19 17.78
C LYS A 252 9.66 5.83 18.55
N GLY A 253 10.11 6.72 19.43
CA GLY A 253 11.12 6.40 20.44
C GLY A 253 10.56 5.41 21.47
N ASP A 254 11.42 4.96 22.38
CA ASP A 254 11.05 3.89 23.32
C ASP A 254 9.86 4.27 24.21
N GLU A 255 9.68 5.55 24.55
CA GLU A 255 8.53 6.02 25.35
C GLU A 255 7.18 5.83 24.64
N VAL A 256 7.05 6.29 23.38
CA VAL A 256 5.80 6.15 22.62
C VAL A 256 5.53 4.68 22.30
N LYS A 257 6.58 3.91 21.98
CA LYS A 257 6.45 2.46 21.77
C LYS A 257 5.96 1.76 23.03
N ARG A 258 6.52 2.09 24.21
CA ARG A 258 6.05 1.59 25.51
C ARG A 258 4.60 1.98 25.77
N ALA A 259 4.24 3.24 25.56
CA ALA A 259 2.88 3.73 25.78
C ALA A 259 1.87 3.01 24.88
N PHE A 260 2.18 2.78 23.61
CA PHE A 260 1.31 2.00 22.72
C PHE A 260 1.23 0.53 23.16
N ASN A 261 2.36 -0.08 23.53
CA ASN A 261 2.39 -1.47 23.98
C ASN A 261 1.68 -1.68 25.33
N GLU A 262 1.65 -0.68 26.23
CA GLU A 262 0.80 -0.67 27.42
C GLU A 262 -0.66 -0.86 27.05
N LEU A 263 -1.17 -0.10 26.08
CA LEU A 263 -2.56 -0.16 25.65
C LEU A 263 -2.91 -1.55 25.13
N ALA A 264 -2.04 -2.13 24.32
CA ALA A 264 -2.18 -3.49 23.80
C ALA A 264 -2.08 -4.54 24.93
N PHE A 265 -1.20 -4.36 25.91
CA PHE A 265 -1.04 -5.25 27.06
C PHE A 265 -2.30 -5.27 27.94
N VAL A 266 -2.86 -4.10 28.24
CA VAL A 266 -4.12 -4.00 29.00
C VAL A 266 -5.25 -4.72 28.25
N ALA A 267 -5.37 -4.49 26.94
CA ALA A 267 -6.41 -5.07 26.10
C ALA A 267 -6.32 -6.60 25.97
N ARG A 268 -5.13 -7.11 25.66
CA ARG A 268 -4.91 -8.53 25.35
C ARG A 268 -4.70 -9.39 26.58
N GLU A 269 -3.99 -8.86 27.57
CA GLU A 269 -3.56 -9.67 28.71
C GLU A 269 -4.33 -9.38 29.99
N ILE A 270 -4.50 -8.12 30.35
CA ILE A 270 -5.04 -7.80 31.67
C ILE A 270 -6.56 -7.93 31.72
N ILE A 271 -7.28 -7.27 30.81
CA ILE A 271 -8.74 -7.27 30.85
C ILE A 271 -9.33 -8.68 30.78
N PRO A 272 -8.92 -9.58 29.85
CA PRO A 272 -9.50 -10.92 29.77
C PRO A 272 -9.33 -11.75 31.04
N ARG A 273 -8.36 -11.43 31.90
CA ARG A 273 -8.11 -12.09 33.19
C ARG A 273 -8.90 -11.50 34.35
N LEU A 274 -9.43 -10.28 34.19
CA LEU A 274 -10.20 -9.58 35.21
C LEU A 274 -11.71 -9.71 35.04
N VAL A 275 -12.18 -9.92 33.81
CA VAL A 275 -13.60 -9.96 33.48
C VAL A 275 -14.12 -11.39 33.35
N SER A 276 -15.38 -11.63 33.70
CA SER A 276 -16.04 -12.93 33.56
C SER A 276 -16.38 -13.26 32.10
N LYS A 277 -17.06 -14.36 31.78
CA LYS A 277 -17.63 -14.53 30.43
C LYS A 277 -18.94 -13.75 30.33
N ASN A 278 -19.25 -13.20 29.16
CA ASN A 278 -20.51 -12.50 28.83
C ASN A 278 -20.75 -11.16 29.56
N TRP A 279 -19.69 -10.40 29.86
CA TRP A 279 -19.82 -9.07 30.48
C TRP A 279 -20.37 -7.97 29.57
N GLN A 280 -20.50 -8.22 28.26
CA GLN A 280 -20.72 -7.18 27.24
C GLN A 280 -22.03 -6.39 27.46
N ASP A 281 -23.12 -7.06 27.84
CA ASP A 281 -24.41 -6.41 28.09
C ASP A 281 -24.43 -5.59 29.39
N ASP A 282 -23.50 -5.85 30.31
CA ASP A 282 -23.38 -5.16 31.60
C ASP A 282 -22.00 -4.51 31.79
N TRP A 283 -21.38 -4.09 30.69
CA TRP A 283 -20.00 -3.60 30.71
C TRP A 283 -19.84 -2.38 31.63
N LYS A 284 -20.91 -1.60 31.84
CA LYS A 284 -20.89 -0.43 32.72
C LYS A 284 -20.71 -0.80 34.18
N ASN A 285 -21.31 -1.89 34.66
CA ASN A 285 -21.07 -2.38 36.02
C ASN A 285 -19.68 -2.99 36.13
N VAL A 286 -19.28 -3.80 35.15
CA VAL A 286 -17.92 -4.36 35.10
C VAL A 286 -16.85 -3.27 35.14
N ALA A 287 -17.05 -2.18 34.39
CA ALA A 287 -16.15 -1.02 34.40
C ALA A 287 -16.08 -0.29 35.76
N ARG A 288 -17.07 -0.45 36.65
CA ARG A 288 -17.05 0.08 38.03
C ARG A 288 -16.34 -0.85 39.01
N GLU A 289 -16.33 -2.14 38.72
CA GLU A 289 -15.70 -3.17 39.55
C GLU A 289 -14.22 -3.39 39.19
N LEU A 290 -13.81 -3.05 37.97
CA LEU A 290 -12.41 -3.07 37.56
C LEU A 290 -11.57 -2.12 38.42
N PRO A 291 -10.31 -2.50 38.74
CA PRO A 291 -9.39 -1.58 39.39
C PRO A 291 -9.15 -0.36 38.49
N GLU A 292 -8.97 0.82 39.09
CA GLU A 292 -8.66 2.02 38.31
C GLU A 292 -7.27 1.92 37.67
N LYS A 293 -6.30 1.40 38.44
CA LYS A 293 -4.93 1.17 37.99
C LYS A 293 -4.34 -0.12 38.56
N MET A 294 -3.28 -0.61 37.93
CA MET A 294 -2.44 -1.68 38.47
C MET A 294 -0.97 -1.37 38.23
N SER A 295 -0.14 -1.61 39.24
CA SER A 295 1.32 -1.55 39.15
C SER A 295 1.92 -2.84 38.59
N ARG A 296 3.16 -2.77 38.09
CA ARG A 296 3.92 -3.98 37.71
C ARG A 296 3.97 -5.00 38.84
N GLU A 297 4.26 -4.55 40.06
CA GLU A 297 4.34 -5.43 41.23
C GLU A 297 3.03 -6.17 41.49
N GLU A 298 1.89 -5.48 41.45
CA GLU A 298 0.58 -6.10 41.61
C GLU A 298 0.28 -7.12 40.52
N ILE A 299 0.63 -6.83 39.25
CA ILE A 299 0.44 -7.75 38.13
C ILE A 299 1.31 -9.00 38.30
N THR A 300 2.61 -8.83 38.59
CA THR A 300 3.54 -9.94 38.79
C THR A 300 3.14 -10.80 40.00
N ASN A 301 2.71 -10.19 41.10
CA ASN A 301 2.25 -10.92 42.29
C ASN A 301 0.93 -11.67 42.06
N ARG A 302 0.04 -11.12 41.23
CA ARG A 302 -1.26 -11.73 40.92
C ARG A 302 -1.14 -12.90 39.95
N TRP A 303 -0.21 -12.84 38.99
CA TRP A 303 0.00 -13.87 37.97
C TRP A 303 1.49 -14.28 37.83
N PRO A 304 2.09 -14.86 38.89
CA PRO A 304 3.54 -15.12 38.91
C PRO A 304 4.01 -16.11 37.84
N ASN A 305 3.16 -17.08 37.47
CA ASN A 305 3.48 -18.09 36.47
C ASN A 305 3.37 -17.57 35.02
N GLU A 306 2.80 -16.39 34.81
CA GLU A 306 2.61 -15.80 33.47
C GLU A 306 3.53 -14.60 33.23
N CYS A 307 4.24 -14.14 34.26
CA CYS A 307 5.12 -12.98 34.18
C CYS A 307 6.16 -13.15 33.07
N GLU A 308 6.72 -14.35 32.91
CA GLU A 308 7.64 -14.66 31.81
C GLU A 308 6.96 -14.37 30.46
N VAL A 309 5.74 -14.88 30.23
CA VAL A 309 5.02 -14.64 28.96
C VAL A 309 4.75 -13.16 28.72
N PHE A 310 4.42 -12.39 29.76
CA PHE A 310 4.21 -10.95 29.61
C PHE A 310 5.50 -10.20 29.26
N GLU A 311 6.62 -10.55 29.90
CA GLU A 311 7.94 -9.99 29.61
C GLU A 311 8.35 -10.30 28.16
N LYS A 312 8.05 -11.50 27.68
CA LYS A 312 8.32 -11.91 26.29
C LYS A 312 7.49 -11.16 25.26
N MET A 313 6.19 -11.00 25.53
CA MET A 313 5.29 -10.31 24.59
C MET A 313 5.47 -8.78 24.62
N TYR A 314 5.83 -8.21 25.76
CA TYR A 314 5.91 -6.76 25.98
C TYR A 314 7.24 -6.32 26.63
N PRO A 315 8.41 -6.65 26.04
CA PRO A 315 9.71 -6.48 26.70
C PRO A 315 9.98 -5.02 27.08
N ALA A 316 9.76 -4.09 26.14
CA ALA A 316 9.96 -2.67 26.39
C ALA A 316 9.13 -2.13 27.58
N LEU A 317 7.93 -2.68 27.81
CA LEU A 317 7.08 -2.26 28.95
C LEU A 317 7.65 -2.80 30.27
N PHE A 318 8.13 -4.05 30.27
CA PHE A 318 8.68 -4.72 31.45
C PHE A 318 10.17 -4.42 31.72
N ASP A 319 10.83 -3.60 30.91
CA ASP A 319 12.18 -3.09 31.23
C ASP A 319 12.17 -1.98 32.28
N VAL A 320 11.00 -1.42 32.58
CA VAL A 320 10.81 -0.33 33.55
C VAL A 320 9.77 -0.69 34.59
N ASN A 321 9.69 0.10 35.67
CA ASN A 321 8.53 0.05 36.56
C ASN A 321 7.38 0.88 35.95
N PHE A 322 6.14 0.44 36.13
CA PHE A 322 4.97 1.10 35.55
C PHE A 322 3.74 1.02 36.46
N GLU A 323 2.80 1.92 36.23
CA GLU A 323 1.44 1.91 36.78
C GLU A 323 0.46 2.23 35.65
N ILE A 324 -0.37 1.26 35.28
CA ILE A 324 -1.21 1.32 34.07
C ILE A 324 -2.68 1.50 34.44
N LYS A 325 -3.40 2.31 33.67
CA LYS A 325 -4.85 2.46 33.82
C LYS A 325 -5.55 1.19 33.32
N ILE A 326 -6.55 0.70 34.06
CA ILE A 326 -7.30 -0.51 33.68
C ILE A 326 -8.75 -0.16 33.34
N ALA A 327 -9.52 0.33 34.33
CA ALA A 327 -10.93 0.63 34.13
C ALA A 327 -11.17 1.65 33.01
N ASP A 328 -10.36 2.71 32.90
CA ASP A 328 -10.46 3.71 31.83
C ASP A 328 -10.23 3.11 30.43
N ARG A 329 -9.23 2.22 30.28
CA ARG A 329 -8.94 1.58 28.98
C ARG A 329 -10.08 0.69 28.52
N PHE A 330 -10.70 -0.01 29.47
CA PHE A 330 -11.89 -0.80 29.22
C PHE A 330 -13.10 0.07 28.84
N ARG A 331 -13.35 1.15 29.60
CA ARG A 331 -14.42 2.13 29.29
C ARG A 331 -14.25 2.71 27.88
N PHE A 332 -13.02 3.06 27.51
CA PHE A 332 -12.70 3.55 26.18
C PHE A 332 -13.11 2.55 25.09
N ALA A 333 -12.65 1.31 25.18
CA ALA A 333 -12.95 0.28 24.18
C ALA A 333 -14.46 0.02 24.04
N MET A 334 -15.20 0.06 25.16
CA MET A 334 -16.65 -0.13 25.15
C MET A 334 -17.40 1.03 24.51
N ARG A 335 -16.97 2.26 24.80
CA ARG A 335 -17.56 3.44 24.17
C ARG A 335 -17.20 3.53 22.69
N GLU A 336 -16.03 3.06 22.28
CA GLU A 336 -15.66 2.90 20.88
C GLU A 336 -16.56 1.89 20.16
N LEU A 337 -16.87 0.76 20.78
CA LEU A 337 -17.83 -0.22 20.23
C LEU A 337 -19.23 0.41 20.07
N ASP A 338 -19.71 1.16 21.07
CA ASP A 338 -20.99 1.88 20.99
C ASP A 338 -20.98 2.98 19.91
N ARG A 339 -19.86 3.71 19.76
CA ARG A 339 -19.67 4.72 18.69
C ARG A 339 -19.70 4.08 17.32
N SER A 340 -19.02 2.94 17.13
CA SER A 340 -19.05 2.24 15.85
C SER A 340 -20.46 1.78 15.47
N LYS A 341 -21.21 1.17 16.39
CA LYS A 341 -22.60 0.76 16.12
C LYS A 341 -23.47 1.94 15.70
N ARG A 342 -23.31 3.10 16.36
CA ARG A 342 -23.98 4.35 15.97
C ARG A 342 -23.52 4.86 14.61
N MET A 343 -22.22 4.84 14.32
CA MET A 343 -21.65 5.26 13.04
C MET A 343 -22.22 4.42 11.89
N GLN A 344 -22.23 3.09 12.04
CA GLN A 344 -22.82 2.18 11.07
C GLN A 344 -24.32 2.43 10.87
N SER A 345 -25.07 2.63 11.96
CA SER A 345 -26.50 2.97 11.89
C SER A 345 -26.75 4.27 11.13
N ILE A 346 -25.95 5.32 11.41
CA ILE A 346 -26.02 6.59 10.70
C ILE A 346 -25.76 6.37 9.22
N LEU A 347 -24.64 5.72 8.85
CA LEU A 347 -24.23 5.50 7.46
C LEU A 347 -25.18 4.59 6.66
N THR A 348 -26.01 3.79 7.32
CA THR A 348 -26.96 2.88 6.65
C THR A 348 -28.41 3.39 6.68
N SER A 349 -28.69 4.47 7.42
CA SER A 349 -30.05 4.98 7.63
C SER A 349 -30.71 5.64 6.41
N GLY A 350 -29.91 6.08 5.43
CA GLY A 350 -30.39 6.83 4.27
C GLY A 350 -30.86 8.27 4.56
N ASN A 351 -30.59 8.81 5.76
CA ASN A 351 -30.86 10.21 6.14
C ASN A 351 -29.77 10.75 7.09
N SER A 352 -28.51 10.42 6.81
CA SER A 352 -27.37 10.80 7.64
C SER A 352 -27.08 12.30 7.53
N THR A 353 -26.69 12.95 8.63
CA THR A 353 -26.16 14.32 8.59
C THR A 353 -24.69 14.37 8.99
N ALA A 354 -23.96 15.34 8.44
CA ALA A 354 -22.57 15.62 8.80
C ALA A 354 -22.41 15.86 10.30
N GLU A 355 -23.37 16.55 10.93
CA GLU A 355 -23.39 16.83 12.36
C GLU A 355 -23.47 15.55 13.20
N GLN A 356 -24.27 14.55 12.79
CA GLN A 356 -24.37 13.27 13.50
C GLN A 356 -23.03 12.52 13.50
N ILE A 357 -22.33 12.50 12.36
CA ILE A 357 -21.01 11.85 12.23
C ILE A 357 -19.95 12.65 12.99
N GLY A 358 -19.96 13.97 12.85
CA GLY A 358 -19.05 14.88 13.53
C GLY A 358 -19.17 14.79 15.05
N ASN A 359 -20.38 14.63 15.58
CA ASN A 359 -20.62 14.39 17.01
C ASN A 359 -19.96 13.09 17.50
N ILE A 360 -20.03 12.00 16.73
CA ILE A 360 -19.33 10.74 17.08
C ILE A 360 -17.82 10.96 17.12
N MET A 361 -17.26 11.69 16.14
CA MET A 361 -15.83 12.01 16.11
C MET A 361 -15.41 12.86 17.32
N ASN A 362 -16.21 13.87 17.68
CA ASN A 362 -15.95 14.72 18.84
C ASN A 362 -16.03 13.94 20.16
N GLU A 363 -16.97 13.00 20.30
CA GLU A 363 -17.02 12.09 21.46
C GLU A 363 -15.75 11.20 21.54
N ALA A 364 -15.28 10.67 20.41
CA ALA A 364 -14.04 9.89 20.34
C ALA A 364 -12.82 10.73 20.75
N TRP A 365 -12.77 12.01 20.34
CA TRP A 365 -11.72 12.95 20.76
C TRP A 365 -11.62 13.13 22.28
N VAL A 366 -12.78 13.28 22.94
CA VAL A 366 -12.83 13.45 24.40
C VAL A 366 -12.26 12.21 25.08
N ASP A 367 -12.80 11.04 24.75
CA ASP A 367 -12.40 9.76 25.32
C ASP A 367 -10.91 9.43 25.02
N ALA A 368 -10.39 9.80 23.85
CA ALA A 368 -8.99 9.63 23.49
C ALA A 368 -8.03 10.37 24.43
N GLY A 369 -8.44 11.52 24.98
CA GLY A 369 -7.65 12.22 26.01
C GLY A 369 -7.92 11.72 27.41
N GLU A 370 -9.20 11.67 27.80
CA GLU A 370 -9.61 11.46 29.20
C GLU A 370 -9.42 10.01 29.65
N LEU A 371 -9.78 9.05 28.78
CA LEU A 371 -9.74 7.63 29.10
C LEU A 371 -8.50 6.93 28.52
N TYR A 372 -8.11 7.30 27.29
CA TYR A 372 -7.03 6.62 26.57
C TYR A 372 -5.67 7.33 26.60
N GLY A 373 -5.61 8.62 26.95
CA GLY A 373 -4.35 9.34 27.14
C GLY A 373 -3.45 9.38 25.89
N ILE A 374 -4.05 9.39 24.70
CA ILE A 374 -3.33 9.40 23.40
C ILE A 374 -3.30 10.78 22.74
N ARG A 375 -3.83 11.82 23.40
CA ARG A 375 -3.72 13.22 22.97
C ARG A 375 -2.47 13.88 23.54
N THR A 376 -2.02 14.93 22.86
CA THR A 376 -0.90 15.79 23.28
C THR A 376 -1.37 17.25 23.34
N PRO A 377 -0.67 18.13 24.08
CA PRO A 377 -1.00 19.56 24.10
C PRO A 377 -1.02 20.22 22.71
N GLU A 378 -0.10 19.82 21.83
CA GLU A 378 -0.02 20.32 20.46
C GLU A 378 -1.23 19.89 19.63
N MET A 379 -1.66 18.63 19.76
CA MET A 379 -2.91 18.18 19.12
C MET A 379 -4.11 18.98 19.63
N ASP A 380 -4.15 19.29 20.93
CA ASP A 380 -5.24 20.05 21.53
C ASP A 380 -5.31 21.48 20.98
N GLN A 381 -4.15 22.13 20.78
CA GLN A 381 -4.07 23.44 20.17
C GLN A 381 -4.66 23.44 18.75
N PHE A 382 -4.20 22.53 17.88
CA PHE A 382 -4.70 22.41 16.51
C PHE A 382 -6.19 22.07 16.47
N ALA A 383 -6.65 21.19 17.35
CA ALA A 383 -8.06 20.82 17.39
C ALA A 383 -8.96 21.97 17.83
N ASN A 384 -8.50 22.81 18.77
CA ASN A 384 -9.26 23.99 19.19
C ASN A 384 -9.35 25.01 18.06
N GLN A 385 -8.25 25.27 17.34
CA GLN A 385 -8.24 26.16 16.19
C GLN A 385 -9.17 25.64 15.07
N ALA A 386 -9.10 24.36 14.75
CA ALA A 386 -9.95 23.76 13.70
C ALA A 386 -11.44 23.87 14.02
N ARG A 387 -11.82 23.71 15.30
CA ARG A 387 -13.23 23.82 15.74
C ARG A 387 -13.80 25.23 15.66
N GLU A 388 -12.95 26.26 15.63
CA GLU A 388 -13.40 27.65 15.47
C GLU A 388 -13.80 27.98 14.01
N ILE A 389 -13.44 27.11 13.05
CA ILE A 389 -13.73 27.31 11.63
C ILE A 389 -15.17 26.87 11.33
N PRO A 390 -16.04 27.77 10.82
CA PRO A 390 -17.39 27.40 10.41
C PRO A 390 -17.38 26.33 9.32
N GLY A 391 -18.22 25.31 9.48
CA GLY A 391 -18.31 24.17 8.56
C GLY A 391 -17.43 22.97 8.96
N VAL A 392 -16.67 23.05 10.06
CA VAL A 392 -16.02 21.88 10.70
C VAL A 392 -17.01 21.23 11.67
N TYR A 393 -17.44 20.00 11.35
CA TYR A 393 -18.45 19.27 12.12
C TYR A 393 -17.84 18.40 13.22
N GLY A 394 -16.67 17.82 12.96
CA GLY A 394 -16.05 16.90 13.89
C GLY A 394 -14.56 16.77 13.69
N ILE A 395 -13.87 16.49 14.79
CA ILE A 395 -12.44 16.22 14.79
C ILE A 395 -12.12 15.12 15.79
N LYS A 396 -11.24 14.18 15.40
CA LYS A 396 -10.73 13.10 16.26
C LYS A 396 -9.26 12.82 16.00
N VAL A 397 -8.64 12.09 16.93
CA VAL A 397 -7.30 11.50 16.72
C VAL A 397 -7.35 10.50 15.57
N MET A 398 -6.29 10.47 14.75
CA MET A 398 -6.12 9.48 13.69
C MET A 398 -4.90 8.58 14.01
N GLY A 399 -5.12 7.26 13.94
CA GLY A 399 -4.08 6.27 14.23
C GLY A 399 -3.79 6.13 15.72
N ALA A 400 -2.55 5.76 16.06
CA ALA A 400 -2.13 5.42 17.42
C ALA A 400 -2.15 6.60 18.42
N GLY A 401 -2.22 7.84 17.94
CA GLY A 401 -2.05 9.05 18.73
C GLY A 401 -0.61 9.32 19.15
N PHE A 402 -0.44 10.00 20.29
CA PHE A 402 0.85 10.52 20.78
C PHE A 402 1.54 11.48 19.79
N GLY A 403 0.73 12.18 18.99
CA GLY A 403 1.14 12.98 17.84
C GLY A 403 0.48 12.52 16.56
N GLY A 404 0.99 12.99 15.43
CA GLY A 404 0.51 12.67 14.09
C GLY A 404 -0.68 13.51 13.64
N ASN A 405 -1.60 12.87 12.92
CA ASN A 405 -2.73 13.48 12.25
C ASN A 405 -3.98 13.50 13.12
N LEU A 406 -4.77 14.55 12.92
CA LEU A 406 -6.17 14.60 13.29
C LEU A 406 -7.02 14.34 12.05
N LEU A 407 -8.16 13.68 12.23
CA LEU A 407 -9.16 13.52 11.18
C LEU A 407 -10.27 14.54 11.39
N LEU A 408 -10.52 15.37 10.39
CA LEU A 408 -11.56 16.37 10.34
C LEU A 408 -12.68 15.92 9.41
N LEU A 409 -13.92 16.28 9.75
CA LEU A 409 -15.09 16.22 8.87
C LEU A 409 -15.58 17.65 8.63
N THR A 410 -15.66 18.07 7.38
CA THR A 410 -15.99 19.46 7.01
C THR A 410 -16.96 19.52 5.83
N ASP A 411 -17.61 20.67 5.60
CA ASP A 411 -18.20 20.92 4.27
C ASP A 411 -17.11 20.89 3.19
N ASN A 412 -17.50 20.59 1.95
CA ASN A 412 -16.56 20.55 0.81
C ASN A 412 -15.81 21.87 0.59
N ASN A 413 -16.48 23.00 0.81
CA ASN A 413 -15.96 24.34 0.49
C ASN A 413 -15.37 25.06 1.72
N VAL A 414 -15.16 24.36 2.85
CA VAL A 414 -14.49 24.98 4.00
C VAL A 414 -13.06 25.35 3.64
N ASP A 415 -12.71 26.59 3.93
CA ASP A 415 -11.33 27.08 3.89
C ASP A 415 -10.60 26.69 5.17
N LEU A 416 -9.71 25.70 5.04
CA LEU A 416 -8.86 25.24 6.13
C LEU A 416 -7.46 25.90 6.11
N SER A 417 -7.17 26.79 5.16
CA SER A 417 -5.89 27.50 5.07
C SER A 417 -5.46 28.24 6.35
N PRO A 418 -6.36 28.72 7.24
CA PRO A 418 -5.95 29.31 8.51
C PRO A 418 -5.19 28.37 9.44
N LEU A 419 -5.29 27.04 9.24
CA LEU A 419 -4.53 26.05 10.00
C LEU A 419 -3.13 25.80 9.40
N GLY A 420 -2.90 26.20 8.14
CA GLY A 420 -1.67 25.98 7.39
C GLY A 420 -1.86 24.98 6.25
N GLU A 421 -1.70 25.42 5.01
CA GLU A 421 -1.94 24.60 3.81
C GLU A 421 -1.03 23.36 3.75
N GLU A 422 0.23 23.47 4.18
CA GLU A 422 1.21 22.38 4.10
C GLU A 422 0.92 21.21 5.04
N ILE A 423 0.10 21.42 6.06
CA ILE A 423 -0.20 20.42 7.09
C ILE A 423 -1.60 19.81 6.92
N ILE A 424 -2.35 20.22 5.88
CA ILE A 424 -3.69 19.72 5.60
C ILE A 424 -3.68 18.91 4.32
N GLN A 425 -4.34 17.75 4.36
CA GLN A 425 -4.56 16.95 3.17
C GLN A 425 -6.00 16.45 3.12
N GLU A 426 -6.67 16.73 2.01
CA GLU A 426 -8.01 16.21 1.74
C GLU A 426 -7.94 14.70 1.49
N CYS A 427 -8.96 13.99 1.96
CA CYS A 427 -9.03 12.54 1.93
C CYS A 427 -10.39 12.09 1.41
N TYR A 428 -10.39 11.29 0.35
CA TYR A 428 -11.59 10.62 -0.14
C TYR A 428 -11.44 9.11 -0.06
N ALA A 429 -12.59 8.42 -0.14
CA ALA A 429 -12.66 6.97 -0.06
C ALA A 429 -11.98 6.31 -1.27
N GLY A 430 -10.77 5.83 -1.03
CA GLY A 430 -9.91 5.16 -1.99
C GLY A 430 -10.13 3.65 -2.09
N ARG A 431 -9.32 3.02 -2.94
CA ARG A 431 -9.32 1.58 -3.20
C ARG A 431 -8.18 0.87 -2.49
N ALA A 432 -8.32 -0.45 -2.35
CA ALA A 432 -7.31 -1.35 -1.81
C ALA A 432 -5.95 -1.28 -2.52
N ALA A 433 -4.96 -1.82 -1.83
CA ALA A 433 -3.65 -2.10 -2.35
C ALA A 433 -3.76 -3.01 -3.58
N SER A 434 -2.96 -2.72 -4.58
CA SER A 434 -3.00 -3.42 -5.85
C SER A 434 -1.64 -3.42 -6.53
N ILE A 435 -1.35 -4.52 -7.23
CA ILE A 435 -0.32 -4.53 -8.25
C ILE A 435 -0.91 -3.79 -9.44
N ILE A 436 -0.25 -2.73 -9.87
CA ILE A 436 -0.62 -1.99 -11.07
C ILE A 436 -0.22 -2.84 -12.27
N ASP A 437 -1.19 -3.63 -12.71
CA ASP A 437 -1.13 -4.32 -13.99
C ASP A 437 -1.95 -3.52 -15.03
N ALA A 438 -1.52 -3.56 -16.29
CA ALA A 438 -2.24 -2.95 -17.42
C ALA A 438 -3.71 -3.43 -17.47
N GLU A 439 -4.02 -4.65 -17.04
CA GLU A 439 -5.38 -5.19 -17.01
C GLU A 439 -6.36 -4.39 -16.13
N TYR A 440 -5.88 -3.69 -15.10
CA TYR A 440 -6.73 -2.91 -14.18
C TYR A 440 -7.05 -1.48 -14.67
N MET A 441 -6.33 -1.01 -15.70
CA MET A 441 -6.44 0.36 -16.24
C MET A 441 -6.69 0.39 -17.75
N MET A 442 -6.52 -0.74 -18.45
CA MET A 442 -7.15 -0.92 -19.74
C MET A 442 -8.66 -0.95 -19.50
N PRO A 443 -9.46 -0.11 -20.19
CA PRO A 443 -10.90 -0.22 -20.11
C PRO A 443 -11.24 -1.69 -20.31
N LYS A 444 -12.10 -2.26 -19.44
CA LYS A 444 -12.64 -3.61 -19.62
C LYS A 444 -12.93 -3.73 -21.11
N LEU A 445 -12.20 -4.62 -21.78
CA LEU A 445 -12.38 -4.87 -23.20
C LEU A 445 -13.87 -5.12 -23.37
N ASP A 446 -14.53 -4.22 -24.09
CA ASP A 446 -15.76 -4.62 -24.72
C ASP A 446 -15.38 -5.84 -25.56
N ASN A 447 -15.96 -6.99 -25.25
CA ASN A 447 -15.74 -8.27 -25.93
C ASN A 447 -16.09 -8.20 -27.44
N SER A 448 -16.40 -7.02 -27.97
CA SER A 448 -16.62 -6.75 -29.38
C SER A 448 -15.35 -6.66 -30.22
N THR A 449 -14.15 -6.40 -29.65
CA THR A 449 -12.92 -6.22 -30.46
C THR A 449 -11.68 -6.88 -29.85
N PRO A 450 -11.14 -7.98 -30.44
CA PRO A 450 -9.94 -8.66 -29.92
C PRO A 450 -8.66 -7.80 -30.07
N PRO A 451 -7.63 -8.01 -29.23
CA PRO A 451 -6.37 -7.27 -29.30
C PRO A 451 -5.66 -7.47 -30.64
N LEU A 452 -5.16 -6.36 -31.21
CA LEU A 452 -4.53 -6.32 -32.53
C LEU A 452 -3.00 -6.22 -32.37
N ALA A 453 -2.24 -6.98 -33.15
CA ALA A 453 -0.81 -6.73 -33.36
C ALA A 453 -0.58 -5.98 -34.67
N ALA A 454 0.39 -5.08 -34.72
CA ALA A 454 0.94 -4.56 -35.96
C ALA A 454 2.23 -5.31 -36.32
N VAL A 455 2.31 -5.87 -37.51
CA VAL A 455 3.51 -6.50 -38.06
C VAL A 455 4.01 -5.68 -39.24
N LEU A 456 5.16 -5.03 -39.07
CA LEU A 456 5.81 -4.24 -40.11
C LEU A 456 6.93 -5.04 -40.76
N LEU A 457 6.72 -5.38 -42.03
CA LEU A 457 7.73 -6.02 -42.86
C LEU A 457 8.77 -5.01 -43.31
N CYS A 458 9.93 -5.10 -42.71
CA CYS A 458 11.12 -4.35 -43.07
C CYS A 458 12.04 -5.19 -43.96
N GLY A 459 11.46 -5.85 -44.98
CA GLY A 459 12.17 -6.70 -45.93
C GLY A 459 12.33 -6.05 -47.32
N GLY A 460 13.46 -6.31 -47.97
CA GLY A 460 13.67 -6.02 -49.38
C GLY A 460 15.05 -5.44 -49.68
N LYS A 461 15.87 -6.14 -50.47
CA LYS A 461 17.25 -5.74 -50.84
C LYS A 461 17.35 -4.39 -51.58
N GLY A 462 16.26 -3.66 -51.81
CA GLY A 462 16.28 -2.34 -52.45
C GLY A 462 17.05 -2.38 -53.77
N SER A 463 16.87 -3.40 -54.61
CA SER A 463 17.73 -3.67 -55.77
C SER A 463 17.80 -2.51 -56.77
N ARG A 464 16.79 -1.62 -56.80
CA ARG A 464 16.81 -0.36 -57.55
C ARG A 464 17.66 0.73 -56.88
N MET A 465 17.68 0.79 -55.55
CA MET A 465 18.46 1.73 -54.73
C MET A 465 19.95 1.37 -54.67
N ILE A 466 20.27 0.07 -54.59
CA ILE A 466 21.65 -0.42 -54.68
C ILE A 466 22.28 0.02 -56.01
N LYS A 467 21.53 -0.04 -57.12
CA LYS A 467 21.98 0.46 -58.44
C LYS A 467 22.25 1.97 -58.46
N GLN A 468 21.73 2.72 -57.49
CA GLN A 468 21.92 4.16 -57.32
C GLN A 468 22.95 4.50 -56.24
N GLY A 469 23.66 3.49 -55.69
CA GLY A 469 24.70 3.69 -54.68
C GLY A 469 24.20 3.89 -53.24
N ILE A 470 22.90 3.73 -52.98
CA ILE A 470 22.33 3.86 -51.63
C ILE A 470 22.39 2.50 -50.92
N THR A 471 23.11 2.44 -49.80
CA THR A 471 23.35 1.23 -49.00
C THR A 471 22.45 1.12 -47.76
N THR A 472 21.86 2.23 -47.33
CA THR A 472 20.89 2.29 -46.24
C THR A 472 19.60 1.57 -46.64
N HIS A 473 19.11 0.71 -45.75
CA HIS A 473 17.88 -0.04 -45.98
C HIS A 473 16.69 0.94 -46.07
N LYS A 474 15.78 0.74 -47.04
CA LYS A 474 14.68 1.70 -47.32
C LYS A 474 13.87 2.11 -46.07
N PRO A 475 13.49 1.19 -45.17
CA PRO A 475 12.76 1.52 -43.94
C PRO A 475 13.57 2.35 -42.92
N LEU A 476 14.90 2.41 -43.08
CA LEU A 476 15.81 3.22 -42.27
C LEU A 476 16.24 4.52 -42.95
N LEU A 477 15.69 4.84 -44.13
CA LEU A 477 15.95 6.12 -44.77
C LEU A 477 15.35 7.25 -43.94
N ASN A 478 16.18 8.25 -43.65
CA ASN A 478 15.73 9.44 -42.95
C ASN A 478 14.90 10.33 -43.87
N LEU A 479 13.66 10.58 -43.46
CA LEU A 479 12.79 11.63 -43.99
C LEU A 479 12.78 12.75 -42.95
N ASN A 480 13.39 13.89 -43.28
CA ASN A 480 13.58 15.02 -42.36
C ASN A 480 14.25 14.62 -41.02
N GLY A 481 15.26 13.75 -41.08
CA GLY A 481 15.99 13.28 -39.90
C GLY A 481 15.32 12.17 -39.11
N VAL A 482 14.17 11.65 -39.56
CA VAL A 482 13.45 10.55 -38.90
C VAL A 482 13.42 9.32 -39.82
N PRO A 483 13.81 8.13 -39.35
CA PRO A 483 13.70 6.90 -40.13
C PRO A 483 12.27 6.66 -40.61
N SER A 484 12.07 6.25 -41.86
CA SER A 484 10.71 6.08 -42.41
C SER A 484 9.85 5.08 -41.62
N THR A 485 10.45 4.00 -41.10
CA THR A 485 9.73 3.02 -40.26
C THR A 485 9.20 3.67 -38.97
N LYS A 486 9.96 4.59 -38.38
CA LYS A 486 9.56 5.31 -37.17
C LYS A 486 8.33 6.18 -37.44
N LEU A 487 8.25 6.81 -38.62
CA LEU A 487 7.06 7.56 -39.04
C LEU A 487 5.84 6.65 -39.23
N VAL A 488 6.01 5.47 -39.82
CA VAL A 488 4.94 4.47 -39.97
C VAL A 488 4.44 4.00 -38.59
N ILE A 489 5.34 3.68 -37.66
CA ILE A 489 4.98 3.29 -36.29
C ILE A 489 4.20 4.42 -35.60
N GLN A 490 4.64 5.67 -35.74
CA GLN A 490 3.92 6.82 -35.17
C GLN A 490 2.52 6.99 -35.77
N GLN A 491 2.32 6.72 -37.06
CA GLN A 491 0.99 6.74 -37.68
C GLN A 491 0.08 5.64 -37.13
N LEU A 492 0.61 4.43 -36.92
CA LEU A 492 -0.13 3.33 -36.30
C LEU A 492 -0.53 3.66 -34.86
N LEU A 493 0.40 4.19 -34.08
CA LEU A 493 0.16 4.60 -32.68
C LEU A 493 -0.85 5.76 -32.58
N ASN A 494 -0.93 6.62 -33.59
CA ASN A 494 -1.91 7.72 -33.66
C ASN A 494 -3.24 7.32 -34.32
N SER A 495 -3.42 6.06 -34.72
CA SER A 495 -4.65 5.58 -35.33
C SER A 495 -5.72 5.24 -34.29
N ASN A 496 -6.96 5.07 -34.74
CA ASN A 496 -8.06 4.60 -33.88
C ASN A 496 -8.01 3.08 -33.62
N LEU A 497 -6.94 2.38 -34.04
CA LEU A 497 -6.75 0.95 -33.84
C LEU A 497 -5.89 0.70 -32.60
N ASN A 498 -6.34 -0.23 -31.75
CA ASN A 498 -5.68 -0.53 -30.48
C ASN A 498 -4.61 -1.62 -30.66
N TYR A 499 -3.37 -1.20 -30.97
CA TYR A 499 -2.24 -2.11 -31.10
C TYR A 499 -1.67 -2.48 -29.73
N SER A 500 -1.81 -3.74 -29.35
CA SER A 500 -1.24 -4.30 -28.11
C SER A 500 0.23 -4.73 -28.26
N GLN A 501 0.68 -4.90 -29.50
CA GLN A 501 2.04 -5.30 -29.85
C GLN A 501 2.42 -4.74 -31.22
N ILE A 502 3.66 -4.26 -31.37
CA ILE A 502 4.23 -3.88 -32.67
C ILE A 502 5.49 -4.72 -32.90
N ILE A 503 5.49 -5.50 -33.98
CA ILE A 503 6.58 -6.39 -34.37
C ILE A 503 7.20 -5.89 -35.68
N ILE A 504 8.53 -5.77 -35.70
CA ILE A 504 9.30 -5.36 -36.87
C ILE A 504 10.05 -6.58 -37.39
N VAL A 505 9.68 -7.02 -38.59
CA VAL A 505 10.28 -8.18 -39.22
C VAL A 505 11.41 -7.72 -40.13
N VAL A 506 12.65 -8.08 -39.80
CA VAL A 506 13.88 -7.59 -40.46
C VAL A 506 14.66 -8.73 -41.14
N PRO A 507 15.46 -8.45 -42.18
CA PRO A 507 16.37 -9.43 -42.76
C PRO A 507 17.56 -9.72 -41.81
N PRO A 508 18.22 -10.89 -41.95
CA PRO A 508 19.35 -11.25 -41.09
C PRO A 508 20.52 -10.28 -41.22
N GLY A 509 21.18 -9.98 -40.09
CA GLY A 509 22.36 -9.13 -40.04
C GLY A 509 22.07 -7.63 -40.07
N ARG A 510 20.83 -7.23 -39.76
CA ARG A 510 20.37 -5.83 -39.70
C ARG A 510 19.70 -5.49 -38.37
N GLU A 511 19.61 -6.43 -37.44
CA GLU A 511 18.90 -6.32 -36.16
C GLU A 511 19.36 -5.07 -35.38
N ALA A 512 20.67 -4.91 -35.22
CA ALA A 512 21.26 -3.78 -34.50
C ALA A 512 20.91 -2.42 -35.11
N GLU A 513 20.84 -2.31 -36.45
CA GLU A 513 20.47 -1.05 -37.11
C GLU A 513 19.02 -0.65 -36.81
N TYR A 514 18.13 -1.65 -36.70
CA TYR A 514 16.73 -1.42 -36.37
C TYR A 514 16.52 -1.18 -34.89
N ASP A 515 17.25 -1.88 -34.00
CA ASP A 515 17.22 -1.63 -32.57
C ASP A 515 17.62 -0.18 -32.27
N GLU A 516 18.73 0.29 -32.85
CA GLU A 516 19.20 1.66 -32.70
C GLU A 516 18.16 2.68 -33.25
N ALA A 517 17.68 2.47 -34.48
CA ALA A 517 16.78 3.40 -35.13
C ALA A 517 15.39 3.50 -34.47
N LEU A 518 14.93 2.41 -33.85
CA LEU A 518 13.60 2.28 -33.26
C LEU A 518 13.62 2.28 -31.72
N THR A 519 14.76 2.60 -31.12
CA THR A 519 14.93 2.74 -29.67
C THR A 519 13.83 3.66 -29.09
N GLY A 520 13.21 3.20 -28.01
CA GLY A 520 12.15 3.92 -27.29
C GLY A 520 10.73 3.81 -27.88
N LEU A 521 10.51 3.02 -28.94
CA LEU A 521 9.19 2.83 -29.55
C LEU A 521 8.44 1.58 -29.07
N GLY A 522 9.03 0.78 -28.18
CA GLY A 522 8.37 -0.41 -27.61
C GLY A 522 8.06 -1.50 -28.65
N VAL A 523 8.90 -1.61 -29.68
CA VAL A 523 8.73 -2.61 -30.75
C VAL A 523 9.54 -3.87 -30.47
N LYS A 524 9.07 -5.02 -30.97
CA LYS A 524 9.81 -6.29 -30.95
C LYS A 524 10.43 -6.54 -32.32
N ILE A 525 11.74 -6.76 -32.38
CA ILE A 525 12.43 -7.07 -33.64
C ILE A 525 12.53 -8.57 -33.81
N ILE A 526 12.08 -9.09 -34.95
CA ILE A 526 12.18 -10.51 -35.31
C ILE A 526 12.90 -10.65 -36.65
N THR A 527 13.90 -11.53 -36.68
CA THR A 527 14.65 -11.83 -37.89
C THR A 527 13.91 -12.85 -38.75
N GLN A 528 13.63 -12.49 -40.00
CA GLN A 528 13.11 -13.41 -41.01
C GLN A 528 14.23 -13.84 -41.95
N HIS A 529 14.65 -15.10 -41.85
CA HIS A 529 15.74 -15.65 -42.66
C HIS A 529 15.39 -15.79 -44.14
N GLU A 530 14.14 -16.11 -44.47
CA GLU A 530 13.67 -16.26 -45.85
C GLU A 530 12.53 -15.27 -46.15
N ALA A 531 12.76 -14.32 -47.05
CA ALA A 531 11.76 -13.32 -47.40
C ALA A 531 10.77 -13.84 -48.46
N LEU A 532 9.76 -14.60 -48.03
CA LEU A 532 8.73 -15.20 -48.91
C LEU A 532 7.42 -14.38 -48.99
N GLY A 533 7.42 -13.13 -48.50
CA GLY A 533 6.28 -12.21 -48.57
C GLY A 533 5.57 -11.99 -47.24
N THR A 534 4.47 -11.22 -47.27
CA THR A 534 3.71 -10.77 -46.09
C THR A 534 3.16 -11.92 -45.25
N GLY A 535 2.56 -12.93 -45.87
CA GLY A 535 2.04 -14.10 -45.15
C GLY A 535 3.13 -14.90 -44.43
N ASN A 536 4.32 -15.03 -45.02
CA ASN A 536 5.43 -15.72 -44.39
C ASN A 536 6.05 -14.92 -43.23
N ALA A 537 6.04 -13.58 -43.31
CA ALA A 537 6.47 -12.76 -42.18
C ALA A 537 5.53 -12.90 -40.98
N VAL A 538 4.21 -13.00 -41.21
CA VAL A 538 3.26 -13.32 -40.14
C VAL A 538 3.56 -14.71 -39.57
N HIS A 539 3.76 -15.72 -40.42
CA HIS A 539 4.10 -17.07 -39.96
C HIS A 539 5.39 -17.09 -39.11
N CYS A 540 6.38 -16.26 -39.45
CA CYS A 540 7.64 -16.14 -38.71
C CYS A 540 7.46 -15.60 -37.28
N ILE A 541 6.34 -14.95 -36.98
CA ILE A 541 6.11 -14.27 -35.70
C ILE A 541 4.98 -14.88 -34.88
N ILE A 542 4.34 -15.97 -35.34
CA ILE A 542 3.17 -16.56 -34.67
C ILE A 542 3.47 -16.90 -33.21
N ASP A 543 4.60 -17.55 -32.96
CA ASP A 543 5.02 -17.96 -31.61
C ASP A 543 5.50 -16.78 -30.75
N GLU A 544 5.64 -15.59 -31.35
CA GLU A 544 6.13 -14.37 -30.72
C GLU A 544 4.99 -13.40 -30.38
N LEU A 545 3.75 -13.70 -30.80
CA LEU A 545 2.55 -12.97 -30.47
C LEU A 545 2.17 -13.16 -28.99
N LEU A 546 1.81 -12.08 -28.31
CA LEU A 546 1.29 -12.15 -26.95
C LEU A 546 -0.10 -12.79 -26.94
N SER A 547 -0.36 -13.69 -25.98
CA SER A 547 -1.74 -14.11 -25.64
C SER A 547 -2.43 -12.91 -24.99
N PRO A 548 -3.43 -12.25 -25.62
CA PRO A 548 -4.60 -12.83 -26.31
C PRO A 548 -4.81 -12.33 -27.76
N ILE A 549 -3.74 -12.07 -28.51
CA ILE A 549 -3.83 -11.51 -29.87
C ILE A 549 -4.43 -12.54 -30.84
N GLU A 550 -5.59 -12.21 -31.42
CA GLU A 550 -6.26 -13.02 -32.45
C GLU A 550 -6.21 -12.37 -33.85
N GLN A 551 -5.89 -11.08 -33.92
CA GLN A 551 -5.87 -10.32 -35.16
C GLN A 551 -4.51 -9.65 -35.37
N VAL A 552 -4.06 -9.62 -36.63
CA VAL A 552 -2.80 -9.00 -37.01
C VAL A 552 -3.02 -8.05 -38.19
N TYR A 553 -2.65 -6.79 -38.00
CA TYR A 553 -2.46 -5.82 -39.07
C TYR A 553 -1.06 -5.98 -39.66
N VAL A 554 -0.95 -6.11 -40.97
CA VAL A 554 0.32 -6.35 -41.65
C VAL A 554 0.55 -5.28 -42.70
N SER A 555 1.68 -4.57 -42.60
CA SER A 555 2.10 -3.60 -43.61
C SER A 555 3.61 -3.69 -43.87
N PHE A 556 4.08 -3.02 -44.92
CA PHE A 556 5.51 -2.81 -45.14
C PHE A 556 6.02 -1.68 -44.26
N GLY A 557 7.24 -1.74 -43.73
CA GLY A 557 7.83 -0.68 -42.89
C GLY A 557 8.08 0.67 -43.60
N THR A 558 7.59 0.83 -44.83
CA THR A 558 7.66 2.08 -45.61
C THR A 558 6.30 2.54 -46.14
N GLN A 559 5.22 1.85 -45.77
CA GLN A 559 3.83 2.07 -46.21
C GLN A 559 2.91 1.98 -45.01
#